data_AF-A0A098TAI9-F1
#
_entry.id   AF-A0A098TAI9-F1
#
_cell.length_a   1.000
_cell.length_b   1.000
_cell.length_c   1.000
_cell.angle_alpha   90.00
_cell.angle_beta   90.00
_cell.angle_gamma   90.00
#
_symmetry.space_group_name_H-M   'P 1'
#
loop_
_entity.id
_entity.type
_entity.pdbx_description
1 polymer ?
#
loop_
_entity_poly.entity_id
_entity_poly.type
_entity_poly.pdbx_seq_one_letter_code
_entity_poly.pdbx_strand_id
1 'polypeptide(L)'
;MNPLPGNGQERLDSEDRRAQAEPQGVEAFHDAAAFLAAIVESSDDAIVSKSLSGIITTWNKAAERLFGYTAEEAVGRPVTLIIPDDRLDEEPSILARIQAGDRVQHFETVRRRKDGALIDISLTISPIRARNGTIIGASKIARDISERKRAAEHQDLLLREMRHRVKNAFAITGSIISLAAHAAETPKELAADVRSKLLALSRAHDITFRGSEGDEVLQEKAVTLFDLLANILAPYEIHGERQWRLSGDNPEVGAGQLTNLALLLHEFATNAAKYGSLSVADGRLEISATAKDGVLVLEWVEANGPPLHEDHEAGFGSRLEQTVSQSLRADISRDWRPHGLAIRLIVPVEMLAEE
;
A
#
# COMPACT_ATOMS: atom_id res chain seq x y z
N MET A 1 49.13 68.70 -71.03
CA MET A 1 47.78 68.67 -70.45
C MET A 1 47.60 67.27 -69.84
N ASN A 2 47.21 67.24 -68.56
CA ASN A 2 47.08 66.13 -67.57
C ASN A 2 47.16 64.65 -67.96
N PRO A 3 47.71 63.83 -67.03
CA PRO A 3 47.36 62.42 -66.86
C PRO A 3 46.63 62.12 -65.51
N LEU A 4 45.81 61.08 -65.54
CA LEU A 4 45.33 60.22 -64.41
C LEU A 4 46.48 59.28 -63.97
N PRO A 5 46.49 58.59 -62.78
CA PRO A 5 45.39 57.76 -62.26
C PRO A 5 45.30 57.61 -60.70
N GLY A 6 44.32 56.85 -60.22
CA GLY A 6 44.22 56.41 -58.81
C GLY A 6 43.35 55.17 -58.65
N ASN A 7 44.01 54.05 -58.35
CA ASN A 7 43.48 52.71 -58.12
C ASN A 7 43.27 52.49 -56.60
N GLY A 8 42.23 51.76 -56.17
CA GLY A 8 42.11 51.35 -54.75
C GLY A 8 40.73 50.86 -54.36
N GLN A 9 40.49 49.57 -54.55
CA GLN A 9 39.25 48.85 -54.23
C GLN A 9 39.42 48.03 -52.94
N GLU A 10 38.37 48.06 -52.10
CA GLU A 10 37.98 47.11 -51.04
C GLU A 10 38.91 46.88 -49.82
N ARG A 11 38.41 47.25 -48.62
CA ARG A 11 38.27 46.33 -47.47
C ARG A 11 37.62 47.00 -46.22
N LEU A 12 36.50 46.40 -45.81
CA LEU A 12 36.11 46.05 -44.43
C LEU A 12 35.39 47.10 -43.56
N ASP A 13 34.07 47.15 -43.72
CA ASP A 13 33.09 46.67 -42.72
C ASP A 13 33.62 46.48 -41.28
N SER A 14 33.48 47.47 -40.40
CA SER A 14 33.54 47.20 -38.94
C SER A 14 32.92 48.24 -38.00
N GLU A 15 32.38 49.38 -38.47
CA GLU A 15 31.91 50.42 -37.53
C GLU A 15 30.40 50.72 -37.54
N ASP A 16 29.60 50.05 -38.38
CA ASP A 16 28.17 50.39 -38.55
C ASP A 16 27.18 49.31 -38.03
N ARG A 17 27.59 48.49 -37.06
CA ARG A 17 26.71 47.53 -36.34
C ARG A 17 26.79 47.65 -34.81
N ARG A 18 26.68 48.88 -34.30
CA ARG A 18 26.48 49.13 -32.85
C ARG A 18 25.33 50.07 -32.53
N ALA A 19 24.41 50.26 -33.47
CA ALA A 19 23.06 50.75 -33.19
C ALA A 19 22.11 49.56 -33.32
N GLN A 20 21.21 49.39 -32.34
CA GLN A 20 20.12 48.40 -32.26
C GLN A 20 20.49 47.02 -31.68
N ALA A 21 20.65 46.98 -30.36
CA ALA A 21 20.09 45.93 -29.51
C ALA A 21 20.35 46.30 -28.04
N GLU A 22 19.76 47.40 -27.57
CA GLU A 22 19.42 47.44 -26.16
C GLU A 22 18.36 46.36 -25.94
N PRO A 23 18.53 45.43 -24.98
CA PRO A 23 17.43 44.54 -24.64
C PRO A 23 16.32 45.46 -24.14
N GLN A 24 15.19 45.48 -24.87
CA GLN A 24 13.96 46.09 -24.41
C GLN A 24 13.60 45.42 -23.08
N GLY A 25 14.09 46.01 -22.00
CA GLY A 25 13.76 45.61 -20.65
C GLY A 25 12.26 45.78 -20.52
N VAL A 26 11.60 44.64 -20.30
CA VAL A 26 10.24 44.46 -19.77
C VAL A 26 9.51 45.79 -19.66
N GLU A 27 8.69 46.12 -20.65
CA GLU A 27 7.80 47.29 -20.64
C GLU A 27 7.20 47.41 -19.23
N ALA A 28 7.43 48.57 -18.61
CA ALA A 28 7.06 48.82 -17.23
C ALA A 28 5.60 48.41 -17.01
N PHE A 29 5.34 47.63 -15.94
CA PHE A 29 4.00 47.34 -15.46
C PHE A 29 3.30 48.65 -15.09
N HIS A 30 2.69 49.32 -16.08
CA HIS A 30 2.09 50.64 -15.93
C HIS A 30 0.82 50.63 -15.05
N ASP A 31 0.34 49.45 -14.66
CA ASP A 31 -0.68 49.27 -13.64
C ASP A 31 -0.30 48.16 -12.65
N ALA A 32 0.33 48.56 -11.55
CA ALA A 32 0.71 47.66 -10.46
C ALA A 32 -0.49 46.95 -9.82
N ALA A 33 -1.68 47.57 -9.84
CA ALA A 33 -2.89 46.96 -9.29
C ALA A 33 -3.42 45.84 -10.20
N ALA A 34 -3.47 46.07 -11.51
CA ALA A 34 -3.80 45.03 -12.48
C ALA A 34 -2.80 43.87 -12.44
N PHE A 35 -1.50 44.16 -12.28
CA PHE A 35 -0.48 43.13 -12.15
C PHE A 35 -0.65 42.27 -10.89
N LEU A 36 -0.86 42.89 -9.73
CA LEU A 36 -1.11 42.15 -8.48
C LEU A 36 -2.41 41.35 -8.54
N ALA A 37 -3.46 41.88 -9.16
CA ALA A 37 -4.71 41.16 -9.39
C ALA A 37 -4.48 39.92 -10.26
N ALA A 38 -3.71 40.04 -11.36
CA ALA A 38 -3.38 38.92 -12.22
C ALA A 38 -2.59 37.81 -11.48
N ILE A 39 -1.68 38.18 -10.56
CA ILE A 39 -0.97 37.22 -9.70
C ILE A 39 -1.95 36.48 -8.78
N VAL A 40 -2.89 37.20 -8.16
CA VAL A 40 -3.89 36.61 -7.25
C VAL A 40 -4.86 35.68 -8.01
N GLU A 41 -5.30 36.09 -9.20
CA GLU A 41 -6.24 35.30 -10.01
C GLU A 41 -5.60 34.06 -10.66
N SER A 42 -4.31 34.10 -10.94
CA SER A 42 -3.56 32.95 -11.49
C SER A 42 -3.04 31.99 -10.42
N SER A 43 -3.22 32.30 -9.13
CA SER A 43 -2.83 31.41 -8.04
C SER A 43 -3.66 30.12 -8.03
N ASP A 44 -3.02 29.01 -7.69
CA ASP A 44 -3.70 27.74 -7.41
C ASP A 44 -4.30 27.68 -6.00
N ASP A 45 -3.74 28.46 -5.06
CA ASP A 45 -4.26 28.55 -3.71
C ASP A 45 -5.47 29.50 -3.68
N ALA A 46 -6.48 29.15 -2.89
CA ALA A 46 -7.64 30.01 -2.71
C ALA A 46 -7.27 31.22 -1.85
N ILE A 47 -7.46 32.42 -2.41
CA ILE A 47 -7.15 33.69 -1.76
C ILE A 47 -8.45 34.44 -1.53
N VAL A 48 -8.75 34.69 -0.25
CA VAL A 48 -10.01 35.32 0.19
C VAL A 48 -9.68 36.47 1.13
N SER A 49 -10.31 37.63 0.94
CA SER A 49 -10.26 38.69 1.93
C SER A 49 -11.62 38.91 2.58
N LYS A 50 -11.60 39.43 3.81
CA LYS A 50 -12.81 39.78 4.56
C LYS A 50 -12.61 41.02 5.42
N SER A 51 -13.69 41.71 5.74
CA SER A 51 -13.73 42.76 6.75
C SER A 51 -13.50 42.19 8.17
N LEU A 52 -13.30 43.09 9.14
CA LEU A 52 -13.26 42.72 10.56
C LEU A 52 -14.60 42.20 11.12
N SER A 53 -15.71 42.40 10.40
CA SER A 53 -17.01 41.80 10.71
C SER A 53 -17.22 40.43 10.06
N GLY A 54 -16.18 39.87 9.41
CA GLY A 54 -16.24 38.55 8.80
C GLY A 54 -16.90 38.51 7.42
N ILE A 55 -17.19 39.67 6.82
CA ILE A 55 -17.84 39.77 5.50
C ILE A 55 -16.79 39.63 4.40
N ILE A 56 -16.98 38.71 3.47
CA ILE A 56 -16.07 38.45 2.35
C ILE A 56 -16.02 39.69 1.44
N THR A 57 -14.81 40.16 1.13
CA THR A 57 -14.55 41.33 0.28
C THR A 57 -13.92 40.97 -1.06
N THR A 58 -13.16 39.87 -1.15
CA THR A 58 -12.61 39.36 -2.42
C THR A 58 -12.61 37.84 -2.43
N TRP A 59 -12.67 37.28 -3.64
CA TRP A 59 -12.77 35.84 -3.87
C TRP A 59 -12.13 35.51 -5.23
N ASN A 60 -10.92 34.93 -5.24
CA ASN A 60 -10.21 34.64 -6.49
C ASN A 60 -10.73 33.37 -7.18
N LYS A 61 -10.30 33.12 -8.43
CA LYS A 61 -10.69 31.92 -9.20
C LYS A 61 -10.37 30.59 -8.51
N ALA A 62 -9.29 30.50 -7.73
CA ALA A 62 -9.01 29.29 -6.96
C ALA A 62 -10.00 29.07 -5.82
N ALA A 63 -10.47 30.11 -5.15
CA ALA A 63 -11.53 30.00 -4.14
C ALA A 63 -12.85 29.51 -4.75
N GLU A 64 -13.18 29.94 -5.97
CA GLU A 64 -14.34 29.41 -6.71
C GLU A 64 -14.20 27.90 -6.96
N ARG A 65 -13.04 27.45 -7.46
CA ARG A 65 -12.77 26.01 -7.69
C ARG A 65 -12.79 25.20 -6.39
N LEU A 66 -12.21 25.74 -5.32
CA LEU A 66 -12.04 25.03 -4.05
C LEU A 66 -13.35 24.90 -3.27
N PHE A 67 -14.20 25.93 -3.26
CA PHE A 67 -15.40 25.96 -2.44
C PHE A 67 -16.71 25.84 -3.24
N GLY A 68 -16.66 26.00 -4.57
CA GLY A 68 -17.81 25.86 -5.46
C GLY A 68 -18.76 27.06 -5.54
N TYR A 69 -18.43 28.17 -4.87
CA TYR A 69 -19.17 29.43 -4.95
C TYR A 69 -18.48 30.38 -5.92
N THR A 70 -19.23 31.03 -6.81
CA THR A 70 -18.66 32.12 -7.63
C THR A 70 -18.35 33.35 -6.78
N ALA A 71 -17.49 34.24 -7.26
CA ALA A 71 -17.22 35.49 -6.57
C ALA A 71 -18.49 36.32 -6.34
N GLU A 72 -19.43 36.34 -7.29
CA GLU A 72 -20.72 37.04 -7.17
C GLU A 72 -21.60 36.46 -6.06
N GLU A 73 -21.51 35.15 -5.81
CA GLU A 73 -22.27 34.49 -4.75
C GLU A 73 -21.62 34.66 -3.36
N ALA A 74 -20.29 34.75 -3.31
CA ALA A 74 -19.52 34.77 -2.07
C ALA A 74 -19.27 36.18 -1.52
N VAL A 75 -18.94 37.15 -2.38
CA VAL A 75 -18.60 38.52 -1.96
C VAL A 75 -19.82 39.20 -1.33
N GLY A 76 -19.61 39.88 -0.21
CA GLY A 76 -20.66 40.52 0.59
C GLY A 76 -21.36 39.58 1.57
N ARG A 77 -21.08 38.27 1.53
CA ARG A 77 -21.61 37.31 2.51
C ARG A 77 -20.66 37.08 3.68
N PRO A 78 -21.16 36.63 4.85
CA PRO A 78 -20.31 36.18 5.95
C PRO A 78 -19.45 34.98 5.53
N VAL A 79 -18.18 34.95 5.95
CA VAL A 79 -17.25 33.84 5.67
C VAL A 79 -17.68 32.53 6.32
N THR A 80 -18.62 32.57 7.27
CA THR A 80 -19.29 31.38 7.83
C THR A 80 -20.01 30.54 6.77
N LEU A 81 -20.25 31.08 5.56
CA LEU A 81 -20.73 30.35 4.40
C LEU A 81 -19.98 29.03 4.13
N ILE A 82 -18.66 29.04 4.32
CA ILE A 82 -17.78 27.88 4.08
C ILE A 82 -17.38 27.16 5.37
N ILE A 83 -17.93 27.54 6.52
CA ILE A 83 -17.59 26.97 7.83
C ILE A 83 -18.68 25.96 8.21
N PRO A 84 -18.32 24.71 8.54
CA PRO A 84 -19.26 23.74 9.11
C PRO A 84 -19.87 24.23 10.43
N ASP A 85 -21.08 23.78 10.73
CA ASP A 85 -21.85 24.32 11.86
C ASP A 85 -21.20 24.00 13.22
N ASP A 86 -20.49 22.88 13.31
CA ASP A 86 -19.71 22.44 14.48
C ASP A 86 -18.38 23.18 14.66
N ARG A 87 -18.03 24.10 13.76
CA ARG A 87 -16.75 24.84 13.73
C ARG A 87 -16.91 26.36 13.63
N LEU A 88 -18.12 26.88 13.82
CA LEU A 88 -18.41 28.31 13.71
C LEU A 88 -17.64 29.17 14.73
N ASP A 89 -17.23 28.58 15.84
CA ASP A 89 -16.45 29.20 16.93
C ASP A 89 -14.98 29.49 16.55
N GLU A 90 -14.45 28.82 15.51
CA GLU A 90 -13.11 29.10 14.99
C GLU A 90 -12.96 30.56 14.54
N GLU A 91 -14.00 31.11 13.90
CA GLU A 91 -13.94 32.40 13.23
C GLU A 91 -13.83 33.59 14.20
N PRO A 92 -14.62 33.69 15.29
CA PRO A 92 -14.40 34.67 16.35
C PRO A 92 -12.99 34.65 16.94
N SER A 93 -12.45 33.46 17.22
CA SER A 93 -11.11 33.28 17.78
C SER A 93 -10.02 33.77 16.82
N ILE A 94 -10.15 33.42 15.53
CA ILE A 94 -9.26 33.91 14.47
C ILE A 94 -9.34 35.44 14.37
N LEU A 95 -10.54 36.02 14.34
CA LEU A 95 -10.71 37.48 14.21
C LEU A 95 -10.08 38.23 15.38
N ALA A 96 -10.20 37.73 16.62
CA ALA A 96 -9.56 38.35 17.78
C ALA A 96 -8.03 38.42 17.63
N ARG A 97 -7.40 37.33 17.15
CA ARG A 97 -5.95 37.30 16.86
C ARG A 97 -5.57 38.28 15.77
N ILE A 98 -6.35 38.34 14.68
CA ILE A 98 -6.09 39.30 13.59
C ILE A 98 -6.22 40.74 14.07
N GLN A 99 -7.21 41.05 14.93
CA GLN A 99 -7.37 42.39 15.51
C GLN A 99 -6.21 42.78 16.44
N ALA A 100 -5.60 41.81 17.12
CA ALA A 100 -4.37 42.03 17.88
C ALA A 100 -3.12 42.24 16.99
N GLY A 101 -3.24 42.06 15.67
CA GLY A 101 -2.14 42.20 14.71
C GLY A 101 -1.37 40.91 14.43
N ASP A 102 -1.80 39.79 15.03
CA ASP A 102 -1.16 38.49 14.85
C ASP A 102 -1.44 37.91 13.47
N ARG A 103 -0.56 37.00 13.05
CA ARG A 103 -0.79 36.13 11.90
C ARG A 103 -1.10 34.72 12.39
N VAL A 104 -2.06 34.06 11.75
CA VAL A 104 -2.32 32.64 11.96
C VAL A 104 -1.64 31.88 10.83
N GLN A 105 -0.72 30.97 11.17
CA GLN A 105 -0.01 30.15 10.19
C GLN A 105 -0.39 28.68 10.37
N HIS A 106 -0.44 27.93 9.26
CA HIS A 106 -0.62 26.48 9.22
C HIS A 106 -1.80 25.97 10.07
N PHE A 107 -2.93 26.69 10.06
CA PHE A 107 -4.12 26.25 10.77
C PHE A 107 -4.88 25.25 9.89
N GLU A 108 -4.74 23.96 10.19
CA GLU A 108 -5.49 22.90 9.52
C GLU A 108 -6.91 22.81 10.08
N THR A 109 -7.90 22.84 9.20
CA THR A 109 -9.33 22.75 9.55
C THR A 109 -10.14 22.18 8.39
N VAL A 110 -11.43 21.98 8.61
CA VAL A 110 -12.39 21.53 7.61
C VAL A 110 -13.28 22.69 7.19
N ARG A 111 -13.51 22.81 5.88
CA ARG A 111 -14.50 23.73 5.30
C ARG A 111 -15.59 22.96 4.56
N ARG A 112 -16.72 23.64 4.35
CA ARG A 112 -17.88 23.12 3.63
C ARG A 112 -17.97 23.78 2.26
N ARG A 113 -18.03 22.96 1.21
CA ARG A 113 -18.29 23.39 -0.18
C ARG A 113 -19.77 23.70 -0.39
N LYS A 114 -20.11 24.33 -1.52
CA LYS A 114 -21.49 24.64 -1.92
C LYS A 114 -22.39 23.42 -2.03
N ASP A 115 -21.85 22.30 -2.48
CA ASP A 115 -22.53 21.00 -2.57
C ASP A 115 -22.70 20.29 -1.22
N GLY A 116 -22.17 20.88 -0.13
CA GLY A 116 -22.20 20.32 1.22
C GLY A 116 -21.02 19.42 1.55
N ALA A 117 -20.15 19.08 0.59
CA ALA A 117 -18.98 18.26 0.83
C ALA A 117 -17.99 18.96 1.78
N LEU A 118 -17.35 18.17 2.63
CA LEU A 118 -16.30 18.64 3.54
C LEU A 118 -14.93 18.53 2.87
N ILE A 119 -14.09 19.53 3.09
CA ILE A 119 -12.75 19.60 2.52
C ILE A 119 -11.73 19.98 3.60
N ASP A 120 -10.67 19.19 3.72
CA ASP A 120 -9.55 19.50 4.60
C ASP A 120 -8.67 20.56 3.97
N ILE A 121 -8.44 21.65 4.70
CA ILE A 121 -7.60 22.75 4.23
C ILE A 121 -6.57 23.16 5.27
N SER A 122 -5.45 23.72 4.80
CA SER A 122 -4.51 24.47 5.62
C SER A 122 -4.67 25.96 5.35
N LEU A 123 -4.83 26.74 6.42
CA LEU A 123 -5.06 28.17 6.37
C LEU A 123 -3.84 28.96 6.85
N THR A 124 -3.49 29.99 6.07
CA THR A 124 -2.67 31.12 6.54
C THR A 124 -3.52 32.38 6.51
N ILE A 125 -3.58 33.10 7.63
CA ILE A 125 -4.45 34.27 7.82
C ILE A 125 -3.60 35.45 8.28
N SER A 126 -3.68 36.56 7.56
CA SER A 126 -2.87 37.75 7.79
C SER A 126 -3.74 39.01 7.91
N PRO A 127 -3.40 39.97 8.78
CA PRO A 127 -4.11 41.24 8.87
C PRO A 127 -3.87 42.08 7.60
N ILE A 128 -4.93 42.68 7.07
CA ILE A 128 -4.84 43.70 6.03
C ILE A 128 -4.80 45.06 6.71
N ARG A 129 -3.78 45.87 6.40
CA ARG A 129 -3.57 47.19 6.99
C ARG A 129 -3.83 48.29 5.97
N ALA A 130 -4.50 49.35 6.40
CA ALA A 130 -4.58 50.61 5.68
C ALA A 130 -3.21 51.32 5.67
N ARG A 131 -3.07 52.37 4.84
CA ARG A 131 -1.83 53.17 4.74
C ARG A 131 -1.36 53.76 6.06
N ASN A 132 -2.29 54.06 6.97
CA ASN A 132 -2.00 54.58 8.30
C ASN A 132 -1.66 53.49 9.34
N GLY A 133 -1.51 52.22 8.92
CA GLY A 133 -1.19 51.08 9.80
C GLY A 133 -2.40 50.43 10.47
N THR A 134 -3.60 51.02 10.38
CA THR A 134 -4.83 50.48 10.98
C THR A 134 -5.21 49.16 10.32
N ILE A 135 -5.55 48.14 11.11
CA ILE A 135 -6.05 46.86 10.59
C ILE A 135 -7.49 47.07 10.12
N ILE A 136 -7.77 46.76 8.85
CA ILE A 136 -9.08 46.97 8.21
C ILE A 136 -9.76 45.66 7.80
N GLY A 137 -9.05 44.53 7.90
CA GLY A 137 -9.58 43.22 7.52
C GLY A 137 -8.55 42.12 7.65
N ALA A 138 -8.85 40.98 7.02
CA ALA A 138 -7.97 39.82 6.97
C ALA A 138 -7.88 39.27 5.55
N SER A 139 -6.70 38.82 5.14
CA SER A 139 -6.51 37.94 3.98
C SER A 139 -6.30 36.51 4.47
N LYS A 140 -6.91 35.56 3.77
CA LYS A 140 -6.80 34.12 3.99
C LYS A 140 -6.22 33.50 2.72
N ILE A 141 -5.24 32.63 2.89
CA ILE A 141 -4.76 31.70 1.86
C ILE A 141 -5.17 30.31 2.34
N ALA A 142 -5.94 29.60 1.52
CA ALA A 142 -6.43 28.27 1.80
C ALA A 142 -5.89 27.29 0.76
N ARG A 143 -5.23 26.23 1.25
CA ARG A 143 -4.71 25.13 0.44
C ARG A 143 -5.45 23.86 0.77
N ASP A 144 -5.92 23.15 -0.25
CA ASP A 144 -6.46 21.79 -0.11
C ASP A 144 -5.35 20.84 0.38
N ILE A 145 -5.62 20.11 1.46
CA ILE A 145 -4.71 19.08 2.00
C ILE A 145 -5.36 17.71 2.02
N SER A 146 -6.52 17.53 1.38
CA SER A 146 -7.31 16.31 1.40
C SER A 146 -6.55 15.13 0.80
N GLU A 147 -5.85 15.33 -0.32
CA GLU A 147 -5.01 14.29 -0.92
C GLU A 147 -3.84 13.90 -0.03
N ARG A 148 -3.16 14.89 0.57
CA ARG A 148 -2.05 14.64 1.50
C ARG A 148 -2.50 13.86 2.72
N LYS A 149 -3.67 14.18 3.29
CA LYS A 149 -4.22 13.45 4.45
C LYS A 149 -4.63 12.02 4.06
N ARG A 150 -5.35 11.84 2.95
CA ARG A 150 -5.72 10.51 2.45
C ARG A 150 -4.49 9.64 2.17
N ALA A 151 -3.44 10.20 1.58
CA ALA A 151 -2.18 9.49 1.35
C ALA A 151 -1.50 9.08 2.67
N ALA A 152 -1.47 9.97 3.66
CA ALA A 152 -0.90 9.66 4.98
C ALA A 152 -1.70 8.58 5.73
N GLU A 153 -3.04 8.64 5.67
CA GLU A 153 -3.92 7.62 6.25
C GLU A 153 -3.72 6.25 5.59
N HIS A 154 -3.63 6.23 4.25
CA HIS A 154 -3.34 5.00 3.52
C HIS A 154 -1.97 4.41 3.88
N GLN A 155 -0.94 5.24 4.01
CA GLN A 155 0.38 4.80 4.48
C GLN A 155 0.33 4.21 5.89
N ASP A 156 -0.41 4.83 6.82
CA ASP A 156 -0.55 4.31 8.18
C ASP A 156 -1.28 2.96 8.20
N LEU A 157 -2.32 2.77 7.38
CA LEU A 157 -3.01 1.49 7.21
C LEU A 157 -2.04 0.39 6.74
N LEU A 158 -1.29 0.65 5.68
CA LEU A 158 -0.28 -0.29 5.16
C LEU A 158 0.79 -0.63 6.21
N LEU A 159 1.25 0.36 6.98
CA LEU A 159 2.23 0.13 8.05
C LEU A 159 1.66 -0.69 9.22
N ARG A 160 0.38 -0.51 9.56
CA ARG A 160 -0.30 -1.32 10.57
C ARG A 160 -0.43 -2.77 10.12
N GLU A 161 -0.80 -2.98 8.86
CA GLU A 161 -0.91 -4.30 8.27
C GLU A 161 0.45 -5.01 8.23
N MET A 162 1.49 -4.33 7.74
CA MET A 162 2.87 -4.86 7.75
C MET A 162 3.33 -5.22 9.17
N ARG A 163 3.06 -4.37 10.15
CA ARG A 163 3.39 -4.66 11.56
C ARG A 163 2.67 -5.90 12.08
N HIS A 164 1.41 -6.08 11.70
CA HIS A 164 0.64 -7.27 12.05
C HIS A 164 1.25 -8.53 11.41
N ARG A 165 1.53 -8.49 10.11
CA ARG A 165 2.14 -9.61 9.37
C ARG A 165 3.52 -9.99 9.94
N VAL A 166 4.38 -9.01 10.22
CA VAL A 166 5.71 -9.24 10.83
C VAL A 166 5.58 -9.86 12.22
N LYS A 167 4.66 -9.35 13.06
CA LYS A 167 4.40 -9.93 14.39
C LYS A 167 3.95 -11.39 14.29
N ASN A 168 3.07 -11.70 13.35
CA ASN A 168 2.59 -13.06 13.12
C ASN A 168 3.74 -13.99 12.67
N ALA A 169 4.59 -13.54 11.74
CA ALA A 169 5.76 -14.32 11.29
C ALA A 169 6.73 -14.65 12.43
N PHE A 170 6.98 -13.71 13.35
CA PHE A 170 7.80 -13.96 14.53
C PHE A 170 7.13 -14.92 15.52
N ALA A 171 5.82 -14.80 15.75
CA ALA A 171 5.08 -15.71 16.62
C ALA A 171 5.12 -17.16 16.07
N ILE A 172 4.98 -17.32 14.77
CA ILE A 172 5.08 -18.61 14.08
C ILE A 172 6.50 -19.17 14.19
N THR A 173 7.52 -18.34 13.95
CA THR A 173 8.93 -18.75 14.10
C THR A 173 9.23 -19.23 15.52
N GLY A 174 8.76 -18.50 16.54
CA GLY A 174 8.91 -18.91 17.94
C GLY A 174 8.19 -20.22 18.26
N SER A 175 7.02 -20.44 17.64
CA SER A 175 6.25 -21.68 17.77
C SER A 175 6.97 -22.86 17.11
N ILE A 176 7.52 -22.68 15.91
CA ILE A 176 8.33 -23.69 15.21
C ILE A 176 9.51 -24.13 16.07
N ILE A 177 10.28 -23.18 16.62
CA ILE A 177 11.45 -23.48 17.46
C ILE A 177 11.01 -24.23 18.71
N SER A 178 9.96 -23.76 19.39
CA SER A 178 9.45 -24.36 20.61
C SER A 178 9.00 -25.79 20.37
N LEU A 179 8.22 -26.04 19.31
CA LEU A 179 7.77 -27.38 18.97
C LEU A 179 8.95 -28.28 18.56
N ALA A 180 9.90 -27.77 17.79
CA ALA A 180 11.01 -28.59 17.28
C ALA A 180 11.95 -28.99 18.41
N ALA A 181 12.15 -28.10 19.39
CA ALA A 181 12.92 -28.38 20.59
C ALA A 181 12.31 -29.49 21.46
N HIS A 182 10.98 -29.68 21.43
CA HIS A 182 10.32 -30.75 22.17
C HIS A 182 10.46 -32.12 21.52
N ALA A 183 10.73 -32.18 20.21
CA ALA A 183 10.75 -33.42 19.44
C ALA A 183 12.15 -33.87 19.03
N ALA A 184 13.13 -32.97 18.98
CA ALA A 184 14.49 -33.29 18.59
C ALA A 184 15.26 -33.94 19.75
N GLU A 185 15.94 -35.05 19.48
CA GLU A 185 16.81 -35.71 20.45
C GLU A 185 18.21 -35.08 20.48
N THR A 186 18.64 -34.49 19.36
CA THR A 186 19.96 -33.86 19.22
C THR A 186 19.90 -32.40 18.74
N PRO A 187 20.89 -31.56 19.10
CA PRO A 187 20.98 -30.19 18.58
C PRO A 187 21.07 -30.12 17.05
N LYS A 188 21.64 -31.14 16.41
CA LYS A 188 21.78 -31.20 14.95
C LYS A 188 20.43 -31.43 14.27
N GLU A 189 19.60 -32.31 14.82
CA GLU A 189 18.24 -32.55 14.35
C GLU A 189 17.36 -31.31 14.53
N LEU A 190 17.44 -30.66 15.71
CA LEU A 190 16.74 -29.40 15.97
C LEU A 190 17.08 -28.34 14.91
N ALA A 191 18.37 -28.13 14.67
CA ALA A 191 18.84 -27.14 13.69
C ALA A 191 18.40 -27.49 12.25
N ALA A 192 18.38 -28.77 11.89
CA ALA A 192 17.93 -29.23 10.58
C ALA A 192 16.42 -29.02 10.39
N ASP A 193 15.63 -29.37 11.40
CA ASP A 193 14.16 -29.29 11.36
C ASP A 193 13.68 -27.82 11.30
N VAL A 194 14.20 -26.96 12.19
CA VAL A 194 13.90 -25.52 12.17
C VAL A 194 14.29 -24.88 10.83
N ARG A 195 15.48 -25.23 10.30
CA ARG A 195 15.93 -24.70 9.01
C ARG A 195 15.00 -25.12 7.87
N SER A 196 14.60 -26.39 7.83
CA SER A 196 13.70 -26.92 6.81
C SER A 196 12.36 -26.17 6.80
N LYS A 197 11.77 -25.96 7.99
CA LYS A 197 10.49 -25.26 8.16
C LYS A 197 10.57 -23.77 7.82
N LEU A 198 11.65 -23.09 8.20
CA LEU A 198 11.87 -21.69 7.82
C LEU A 198 12.03 -21.52 6.30
N LEU A 199 12.73 -22.44 5.64
CA LEU A 199 12.86 -22.43 4.18
C LEU A 199 11.52 -22.70 3.49
N ALA A 200 10.68 -23.58 4.02
CA ALA A 200 9.34 -23.82 3.51
C ALA A 200 8.46 -22.57 3.65
N LEU A 201 8.52 -21.89 4.81
CA LEU A 201 7.82 -20.63 5.04
C LEU A 201 8.30 -19.52 4.10
N SER A 202 9.61 -19.41 3.88
CA SER A 202 10.19 -18.46 2.92
C SER A 202 9.65 -18.72 1.51
N ARG A 203 9.62 -19.97 1.06
CA ARG A 203 9.07 -20.33 -0.27
C ARG A 203 7.59 -19.97 -0.38
N ALA A 204 6.80 -20.25 0.67
CA ALA A 204 5.39 -19.87 0.69
C ALA A 204 5.19 -18.36 0.55
N HIS A 205 6.00 -17.56 1.25
CA HIS A 205 5.95 -16.10 1.12
C HIS A 205 6.48 -15.59 -0.22
N ASP A 206 7.51 -16.19 -0.81
CA ASP A 206 7.99 -15.76 -2.13
C ASP A 206 6.90 -15.88 -3.21
N ILE A 207 5.98 -16.84 -3.10
CA ILE A 207 4.86 -17.01 -4.04
C ILE A 207 3.90 -15.80 -3.98
N THR A 208 3.66 -15.23 -2.80
CA THR A 208 2.79 -14.05 -2.63
C THR A 208 3.37 -12.78 -3.25
N PHE A 209 4.70 -12.70 -3.42
CA PHE A 209 5.39 -11.48 -3.88
C PHE A 209 5.86 -11.53 -5.34
N ARG A 210 5.56 -12.59 -6.10
CA ARG A 210 5.87 -12.65 -7.54
C ARG A 210 4.92 -11.79 -8.38
N GLY A 211 5.03 -10.47 -8.21
CA GLY A 211 4.67 -9.49 -9.23
C GLY A 211 5.74 -9.47 -10.32
N SER A 212 5.32 -9.41 -11.58
CA SER A 212 6.24 -9.36 -12.73
C SER A 212 7.22 -8.20 -12.56
N GLU A 213 8.52 -8.45 -12.75
CA GLU A 213 9.52 -7.39 -12.85
C GLU A 213 9.16 -6.48 -14.04
N GLY A 214 8.58 -5.32 -13.76
CA GLY A 214 8.24 -4.31 -14.77
C GLY A 214 6.89 -3.68 -14.50
N ASP A 215 6.92 -2.50 -13.89
CA ASP A 215 5.86 -1.49 -13.89
C ASP A 215 4.42 -2.02 -13.91
N GLU A 216 3.91 -2.43 -12.77
CA GLU A 216 2.50 -2.24 -12.39
C GLU A 216 2.37 -2.58 -10.90
N VAL A 217 1.41 -1.92 -10.25
CA VAL A 217 1.05 -2.03 -8.83
C VAL A 217 1.33 -3.43 -8.28
N LEU A 218 1.93 -3.53 -7.08
CA LEU A 218 2.02 -4.76 -6.28
C LEU A 218 0.62 -5.33 -6.03
N GLN A 219 0.01 -5.96 -7.02
CA GLN A 219 -1.19 -6.75 -6.85
C GLN A 219 -0.72 -8.04 -6.21
N GLU A 220 -1.19 -8.29 -4.99
CA GLU A 220 -1.12 -9.61 -4.38
C GLU A 220 -1.79 -10.58 -5.36
N LYS A 221 -0.98 -11.40 -6.03
CA LYS A 221 -1.51 -12.46 -6.87
C LYS A 221 -2.12 -13.51 -5.93
N ALA A 222 -3.39 -13.83 -6.13
CA ALA A 222 -4.04 -14.88 -5.36
C ALA A 222 -3.25 -16.19 -5.51
N VAL A 223 -2.81 -16.75 -4.38
CA VAL A 223 -2.07 -18.01 -4.33
C VAL A 223 -3.08 -19.13 -4.27
N THR A 224 -2.99 -20.11 -5.17
CA THR A 224 -3.90 -21.26 -5.14
C THR A 224 -3.35 -22.41 -4.31
N LEU A 225 -4.22 -23.31 -3.86
CA LEU A 225 -3.85 -24.52 -3.13
C LEU A 225 -2.81 -25.37 -3.90
N PHE A 226 -2.98 -25.50 -5.21
CA PHE A 226 -2.07 -26.28 -6.06
C PHE A 226 -0.75 -25.56 -6.29
N ASP A 227 -0.72 -24.22 -6.32
CA ASP A 227 0.54 -23.48 -6.34
C ASP A 227 1.35 -23.75 -5.08
N LEU A 228 0.68 -23.75 -3.91
CA LEU A 228 1.31 -24.06 -2.63
C LEU A 228 1.84 -25.49 -2.60
N LEU A 229 1.01 -26.48 -2.95
CA LEU A 229 1.40 -27.90 -2.99
C LEU A 229 2.54 -28.16 -3.96
N ALA A 230 2.49 -27.62 -5.17
CA ALA A 230 3.54 -27.79 -6.16
C ALA A 230 4.88 -27.23 -5.66
N ASN A 231 4.88 -26.07 -5.00
CA ASN A 231 6.10 -25.48 -4.44
C ASN A 231 6.67 -26.27 -3.25
N ILE A 232 5.79 -26.86 -2.42
CA ILE A 232 6.22 -27.72 -1.30
C ILE A 232 6.77 -29.05 -1.83
N LEU A 233 6.16 -29.61 -2.87
CA LEU A 233 6.50 -30.93 -3.40
C LEU A 233 7.65 -30.92 -4.41
N ALA A 234 7.92 -29.79 -5.07
CA ALA A 234 8.97 -29.65 -6.08
C ALA A 234 10.37 -30.15 -5.64
N PRO A 235 10.84 -29.91 -4.40
CA PRO A 235 12.14 -30.42 -3.94
C PRO A 235 12.23 -31.96 -3.87
N TYR A 236 11.09 -32.66 -3.90
CA TYR A 236 11.02 -34.13 -3.82
C TYR A 236 10.87 -34.80 -5.20
N GLU A 237 10.90 -34.04 -6.30
CA GLU A 237 10.96 -34.63 -7.64
C GLU A 237 12.35 -35.28 -7.86
N ILE A 238 12.39 -36.61 -7.97
CA ILE A 238 13.62 -37.37 -8.18
C ILE A 238 13.83 -37.56 -9.69
N HIS A 239 15.01 -37.15 -10.19
CA HIS A 239 15.41 -37.33 -11.61
C HIS A 239 14.45 -36.77 -12.67
N GLY A 240 13.60 -35.79 -12.30
CA GLY A 240 12.62 -35.19 -13.21
C GLY A 240 11.34 -36.01 -13.42
N GLU A 241 11.17 -37.12 -12.69
CA GLU A 241 9.92 -37.87 -12.66
C GLU A 241 9.04 -37.41 -11.48
N ARG A 242 7.81 -37.01 -11.80
CA ARG A 242 6.81 -36.64 -10.78
C ARG A 242 6.24 -37.89 -10.15
N GLN A 243 6.70 -38.19 -8.94
CA GLN A 243 6.09 -39.21 -8.08
C GLN A 243 4.75 -38.75 -7.48
N TRP A 244 4.36 -37.50 -7.67
CA TRP A 244 3.12 -36.93 -7.16
C TRP A 244 2.20 -36.40 -8.26
N ARG A 245 0.89 -36.40 -7.98
CA ARG A 245 -0.16 -35.87 -8.87
C ARG A 245 -1.16 -35.03 -8.08
N LEU A 246 -1.55 -33.89 -8.64
CA LEU A 246 -2.63 -33.04 -8.13
C LEU A 246 -3.87 -33.16 -9.03
N SER A 247 -5.05 -33.17 -8.44
CA SER A 247 -6.32 -33.27 -9.17
C SER A 247 -7.49 -32.63 -8.42
N GLY A 248 -8.55 -32.28 -9.15
CA GLY A 248 -9.76 -31.69 -8.59
C GLY A 248 -9.75 -30.16 -8.52
N ASP A 249 -10.44 -29.62 -7.53
CA ASP A 249 -10.64 -28.17 -7.37
C ASP A 249 -9.38 -27.47 -6.85
N ASN A 250 -9.16 -26.23 -7.29
CA ASN A 250 -7.98 -25.46 -6.92
C ASN A 250 -8.38 -24.09 -6.34
N PRO A 251 -8.85 -24.03 -5.09
CA PRO A 251 -9.29 -22.79 -4.47
C PRO A 251 -8.11 -21.84 -4.20
N GLU A 252 -8.42 -20.55 -4.12
CA GLU A 252 -7.50 -19.52 -3.62
C GLU A 252 -7.30 -19.67 -2.11
N VAL A 253 -6.11 -19.32 -1.65
CA VAL A 253 -5.70 -19.35 -0.25
C VAL A 253 -5.30 -17.94 0.16
N GLY A 254 -6.04 -17.37 1.11
CA GLY A 254 -5.79 -16.07 1.69
C GLY A 254 -4.43 -16.00 2.39
N ALA A 255 -3.83 -14.81 2.38
CA ALA A 255 -2.51 -14.58 2.98
C ALA A 255 -2.45 -14.98 4.46
N GLY A 256 -3.56 -14.79 5.20
CA GLY A 256 -3.69 -15.18 6.61
C GLY A 256 -3.57 -16.69 6.85
N GLN A 257 -4.04 -17.54 5.93
CA GLN A 257 -3.98 -19.00 6.07
C GLN A 257 -2.82 -19.67 5.34
N LEU A 258 -2.18 -18.96 4.40
CA LEU A 258 -1.10 -19.49 3.60
C LEU A 258 0.00 -20.11 4.46
N THR A 259 0.40 -19.44 5.55
CA THR A 259 1.44 -19.96 6.46
C THR A 259 1.02 -21.24 7.17
N ASN A 260 -0.20 -21.29 7.70
CA ASN A 260 -0.71 -22.45 8.44
C ASN A 260 -0.79 -23.68 7.53
N LEU A 261 -1.34 -23.48 6.33
CA LEU A 261 -1.48 -24.53 5.34
C LEU A 261 -0.10 -24.96 4.80
N ALA A 262 0.82 -24.02 4.58
CA ALA A 262 2.18 -24.33 4.15
C ALA A 262 2.92 -25.23 5.16
N LEU A 263 2.81 -24.92 6.45
CA LEU A 263 3.44 -25.72 7.50
C LEU A 263 2.83 -27.12 7.60
N LEU A 264 1.50 -27.23 7.57
CA LEU A 264 0.81 -28.52 7.63
C LEU A 264 1.17 -29.43 6.44
N LEU A 265 1.09 -28.87 5.23
CA LEU A 265 1.40 -29.62 4.01
C LEU A 265 2.89 -29.96 3.90
N HIS A 266 3.78 -29.11 4.44
CA HIS A 266 5.20 -29.39 4.55
C HIS A 266 5.47 -30.56 5.52
N GLU A 267 4.76 -30.66 6.65
CA GLU A 267 4.86 -31.83 7.50
C GLU A 267 4.40 -33.11 6.78
N PHE A 268 3.29 -33.06 6.03
CA PHE A 268 2.82 -34.22 5.27
C PHE A 268 3.87 -34.65 4.23
N ALA A 269 4.41 -33.69 3.46
CA ALA A 269 5.44 -33.96 2.46
C ALA A 269 6.73 -34.53 3.07
N THR A 270 7.19 -33.99 4.21
CA THR A 270 8.40 -34.49 4.88
C THR A 270 8.19 -35.90 5.45
N ASN A 271 7.01 -36.21 5.97
CA ASN A 271 6.68 -37.56 6.43
C ASN A 271 6.63 -38.55 5.27
N ALA A 272 6.01 -38.18 4.15
CA ALA A 272 6.00 -38.98 2.93
C ALA A 272 7.43 -39.25 2.42
N ALA A 273 8.33 -38.26 2.51
CA ALA A 273 9.72 -38.40 2.06
C ALA A 273 10.62 -39.19 3.02
N LYS A 274 10.35 -39.14 4.33
CA LYS A 274 11.14 -39.87 5.34
C LYS A 274 10.68 -41.31 5.52
N TYR A 275 9.36 -41.52 5.55
CA TYR A 275 8.75 -42.76 6.01
C TYR A 275 7.74 -43.35 5.02
N GLY A 276 7.34 -42.60 4.00
CA GLY A 276 6.21 -42.92 3.13
C GLY A 276 6.57 -43.13 1.67
N SER A 277 5.62 -42.88 0.77
CA SER A 277 5.79 -43.17 -0.66
C SER A 277 6.93 -42.39 -1.32
N LEU A 278 7.22 -41.16 -0.89
CA LEU A 278 8.30 -40.35 -1.50
C LEU A 278 9.71 -40.79 -1.06
N SER A 279 9.82 -41.77 -0.15
CA SER A 279 11.11 -42.35 0.26
C SER A 279 11.63 -43.43 -0.71
N VAL A 280 10.79 -43.92 -1.63
CA VAL A 280 11.08 -45.04 -2.53
C VAL A 280 10.77 -44.67 -3.99
N ALA A 281 11.52 -45.21 -4.95
CA ALA A 281 11.41 -44.82 -6.37
C ALA A 281 10.04 -45.14 -7.01
N ASP A 282 9.46 -46.29 -6.65
CA ASP A 282 8.16 -46.73 -7.19
C ASP A 282 6.95 -46.17 -6.44
N GLY A 283 7.21 -45.38 -5.39
CA GLY A 283 6.17 -44.74 -4.59
C GLY A 283 5.41 -43.69 -5.38
N ARG A 284 4.13 -43.55 -5.06
CA ARG A 284 3.23 -42.57 -5.70
C ARG A 284 2.43 -41.83 -4.64
N LEU A 285 2.31 -40.52 -4.82
CA LEU A 285 1.50 -39.63 -3.99
C LEU A 285 0.40 -39.00 -4.85
N GLU A 286 -0.85 -39.29 -4.55
CA GLU A 286 -1.99 -38.66 -5.21
C GLU A 286 -2.68 -37.72 -4.25
N ILE A 287 -2.87 -36.47 -4.69
CA ILE A 287 -3.55 -35.44 -3.91
C ILE A 287 -4.75 -34.95 -4.72
N SER A 288 -5.94 -35.09 -4.14
CA SER A 288 -7.18 -34.62 -4.72
C SER A 288 -7.84 -33.59 -3.81
N ALA A 289 -8.38 -32.54 -4.40
CA ALA A 289 -9.12 -31.51 -3.70
C ALA A 289 -10.55 -31.45 -4.25
N THR A 290 -11.54 -31.36 -3.38
CA THR A 290 -12.95 -31.20 -3.78
C THR A 290 -13.62 -30.18 -2.88
N ALA A 291 -14.09 -29.08 -3.46
CA ALA A 291 -14.80 -28.01 -2.79
C ALA A 291 -16.30 -28.15 -3.09
N LYS A 292 -17.10 -28.55 -2.09
CA LYS A 292 -18.54 -28.71 -2.24
C LYS A 292 -19.27 -28.30 -0.96
N ASP A 293 -20.43 -27.68 -1.12
CA ASP A 293 -21.32 -27.31 0.00
C ASP A 293 -20.61 -26.46 1.08
N GLY A 294 -19.69 -25.57 0.65
CA GLY A 294 -18.92 -24.70 1.55
C GLY A 294 -17.75 -25.36 2.27
N VAL A 295 -17.42 -26.62 1.93
CA VAL A 295 -16.33 -27.38 2.55
C VAL A 295 -15.34 -27.84 1.49
N LEU A 296 -14.05 -27.62 1.75
CA LEU A 296 -12.95 -28.24 1.02
C LEU A 296 -12.59 -29.57 1.69
N VAL A 297 -12.55 -30.63 0.90
CA VAL A 297 -11.94 -31.91 1.27
C VAL A 297 -10.67 -32.08 0.46
N LEU A 298 -9.54 -32.20 1.15
CA LEU A 298 -8.25 -32.56 0.58
C LEU A 298 -7.93 -34.00 0.97
N GLU A 299 -7.78 -34.88 -0.03
CA GLU A 299 -7.33 -36.25 0.17
C GLU A 299 -5.87 -36.36 -0.27
N TRP A 300 -5.04 -36.92 0.61
CA TRP A 300 -3.62 -37.19 0.38
C TRP A 300 -3.43 -38.70 0.47
N VAL A 301 -3.11 -39.34 -0.63
CA VAL A 301 -3.06 -40.80 -0.75
C VAL A 301 -1.68 -41.23 -1.21
N GLU A 302 -0.97 -41.91 -0.31
CA GLU A 302 0.32 -42.54 -0.59
C GLU A 302 0.11 -44.00 -0.96
N ALA A 303 0.77 -44.42 -2.04
CA ALA A 303 0.76 -45.78 -2.56
C ALA A 303 2.18 -46.27 -2.84
N ASN A 304 2.37 -47.58 -2.79
CA ASN A 304 3.67 -48.26 -2.99
C ASN A 304 4.76 -47.73 -2.05
N GLY A 305 4.38 -47.31 -0.83
CA GLY A 305 5.32 -46.92 0.21
C GLY A 305 6.01 -48.15 0.83
N PRO A 306 7.06 -47.91 1.65
CA PRO A 306 7.67 -48.98 2.43
C PRO A 306 6.65 -49.61 3.40
N PRO A 307 6.87 -50.86 3.83
CA PRO A 307 6.00 -51.51 4.81
C PRO A 307 5.99 -50.72 6.13
N LEU A 308 4.81 -50.64 6.77
CA LEU A 308 4.65 -49.94 8.04
C LEU A 308 5.58 -50.52 9.12
N HIS A 309 6.30 -49.67 9.83
CA HIS A 309 7.00 -50.02 11.06
C HIS A 309 6.06 -49.74 12.25
N GLU A 310 5.94 -50.69 13.20
CA GLU A 310 4.91 -50.70 14.25
C GLU A 310 4.93 -49.52 15.23
N ASP A 311 6.02 -48.74 15.30
CA ASP A 311 6.15 -47.61 16.21
C ASP A 311 5.88 -46.27 15.52
N HIS A 312 4.60 -45.95 15.30
CA HIS A 312 4.18 -44.59 14.99
C HIS A 312 3.89 -43.82 16.30
N GLU A 313 4.93 -43.51 17.08
CA GLU A 313 4.78 -42.60 18.21
C GLU A 313 4.31 -41.22 17.70
N ALA A 314 3.28 -40.69 18.35
CA ALA A 314 2.69 -39.37 18.06
C ALA A 314 3.68 -38.24 18.42
N GLY A 315 4.60 -37.93 17.50
CA GLY A 315 5.58 -36.86 17.65
C GLY A 315 5.05 -35.46 17.29
N PHE A 316 6.00 -34.56 16.98
CA PHE A 316 5.83 -33.15 16.60
C PHE A 316 4.61 -32.86 15.70
N GLY A 317 4.36 -33.72 14.71
CA GLY A 317 3.24 -33.58 13.76
C GLY A 317 1.90 -33.42 14.46
N SER A 318 1.64 -34.18 15.53
CA SER A 318 0.36 -34.16 16.25
C SER A 318 0.01 -32.80 16.89
N ARG A 319 1.01 -32.08 17.44
CA ARG A 319 0.79 -30.78 18.10
C ARG A 319 0.68 -29.63 17.11
N LEU A 320 1.48 -29.63 16.04
CA LEU A 320 1.34 -28.64 14.97
C LEU A 320 0.00 -28.83 14.25
N GLU A 321 -0.38 -30.07 13.95
CA GLU A 321 -1.68 -30.41 13.38
C GLU A 321 -2.82 -29.94 14.27
N GLN A 322 -2.74 -30.15 15.58
CA GLN A 322 -3.77 -29.67 16.50
C GLN A 322 -3.90 -28.14 16.47
N THR A 323 -2.78 -27.42 16.42
CA THR A 323 -2.75 -25.95 16.36
C THR A 323 -3.33 -25.43 15.05
N VAL A 324 -2.90 -26.02 13.92
CA VAL A 324 -3.39 -25.66 12.59
C VAL A 324 -4.86 -26.05 12.40
N SER A 325 -5.27 -27.21 12.93
CA SER A 325 -6.67 -27.67 12.90
C SER A 325 -7.59 -26.72 13.68
N GLN A 326 -7.15 -26.22 14.82
CA GLN A 326 -7.89 -25.19 15.56
C GLN A 326 -7.99 -23.87 14.79
N SER A 327 -6.89 -23.43 14.17
CA SER A 327 -6.85 -22.18 13.39
C SER A 327 -7.73 -22.25 12.14
N LEU A 328 -7.69 -23.37 11.41
CA LEU A 328 -8.44 -23.57 10.16
C LEU A 328 -9.85 -24.14 10.39
N ARG A 329 -10.23 -24.42 11.65
CA ARG A 329 -11.41 -25.24 11.99
C ARG A 329 -11.46 -26.54 11.18
N ALA A 330 -10.29 -27.13 10.98
CA ALA A 330 -10.13 -28.28 10.13
C ALA A 330 -10.25 -29.59 10.92
N ASP A 331 -10.74 -30.63 10.23
CA ASP A 331 -10.71 -32.00 10.73
C ASP A 331 -9.69 -32.81 9.90
N ILE A 332 -8.84 -33.57 10.58
CA ILE A 332 -7.76 -34.36 9.98
C ILE A 332 -7.91 -35.80 10.44
N SER A 333 -8.07 -36.70 9.48
CA SER A 333 -8.16 -38.15 9.74
C SER A 333 -7.10 -38.91 8.96
N ARG A 334 -6.66 -40.06 9.50
CA ARG A 334 -5.62 -40.91 8.92
C ARG A 334 -6.07 -42.36 8.84
N ASP A 335 -5.80 -42.97 7.69
CA ASP A 335 -6.00 -44.38 7.40
C ASP A 335 -4.67 -44.99 6.96
N TRP A 336 -4.04 -45.72 7.88
CA TRP A 336 -2.76 -46.40 7.64
C TRP A 336 -2.99 -47.71 6.87
N ARG A 337 -2.28 -47.87 5.76
CA ARG A 337 -2.40 -49.03 4.86
C ARG A 337 -1.08 -49.79 4.81
N PRO A 338 -1.09 -51.10 4.54
CA PRO A 338 0.13 -51.92 4.58
C PRO A 338 1.33 -51.39 3.75
N HIS A 339 1.06 -50.63 2.69
CA HIS A 339 2.06 -50.03 1.81
C HIS A 339 1.72 -48.56 1.48
N GLY A 340 1.17 -47.83 2.46
CA GLY A 340 0.77 -46.44 2.22
C GLY A 340 0.00 -45.79 3.37
N LEU A 341 -0.45 -44.57 3.12
CA LEU A 341 -1.17 -43.73 4.07
C LEU A 341 -2.22 -42.92 3.30
N ALA A 342 -3.44 -42.86 3.81
CA ALA A 342 -4.44 -41.89 3.36
C ALA A 342 -4.71 -40.88 4.47
N ILE A 343 -4.51 -39.59 4.18
CA ILE A 343 -4.89 -38.48 5.04
C ILE A 343 -6.07 -37.77 4.40
N ARG A 344 -7.09 -37.46 5.19
CA ARG A 344 -8.22 -36.65 4.76
C ARG A 344 -8.31 -35.41 5.64
N LEU A 345 -8.13 -34.25 5.01
CA LEU A 345 -8.23 -32.92 5.61
C LEU A 345 -9.53 -32.26 5.14
N ILE A 346 -10.36 -31.82 6.08
CA ILE A 346 -11.64 -31.17 5.83
C ILE A 346 -11.56 -29.76 6.38
N VAL A 347 -11.79 -28.74 5.56
CA VAL A 347 -11.69 -27.31 5.93
C VAL A 347 -12.90 -26.56 5.41
N PRO A 348 -13.57 -25.70 6.20
CA PRO A 348 -14.56 -24.78 5.67
C PRO A 348 -13.92 -23.83 4.65
N VAL A 349 -14.51 -23.67 3.46
CA VAL A 349 -13.95 -22.82 2.39
C VAL A 349 -13.85 -21.37 2.83
N GLU A 350 -14.77 -20.90 3.67
CA GLU A 350 -14.72 -19.56 4.26
C GLU A 350 -13.41 -19.29 5.01
N MET A 351 -12.86 -20.30 5.71
CA MET A 351 -11.61 -20.16 6.46
C MET A 351 -10.42 -19.99 5.52
N LEU A 352 -10.47 -20.55 4.30
CA LEU A 352 -9.39 -20.42 3.32
C LEU A 352 -9.31 -19.02 2.71
N ALA A 353 -10.42 -18.28 2.71
CA ALA A 353 -10.53 -16.95 2.13
C ALA A 353 -10.37 -15.81 3.17
N GLU A 354 -10.19 -16.14 4.46
CA GLU A 354 -9.96 -15.12 5.50
C GLU A 354 -8.60 -14.43 5.29
N GLU A 355 -8.64 -13.09 5.16
CA GLU A 355 -7.46 -12.19 5.10
C GLU A 355 -6.78 -12.01 6.46
#